data_AF-A0A8T4TS48-F1
#
_entry.id   AF-A0A8T4TS48-F1
#
_cell.length_a   1.000
_cell.length_b   1.000
_cell.length_c   1.000
_cell.angle_alpha   90.00
_cell.angle_beta   90.00
_cell.angle_gamma   90.00
#
_symmetry.space_group_name_H-M   'P 1'
#
loop_
_entity.id
_entity.type
_entity.pdbx_description
1 polymer ?
#
loop_
_entity_poly.entity_id
_entity_poly.type
_entity_poly.pdbx_seq_one_letter_code
_entity_poly.pdbx_strand_id
1 'polypeptide(L)'
;MLKDFIKKNILRTYLLDIGFVVFLGLFLVYAKLRLKGLLVLISTYVPQINAIDPNVNSLAAETLIKDVSNIANTAFIFLIITPVVIFLIYFTFQGLNFYYLNKKRLYLLYFFVTSLITYVLFILLILNELNNWVLILIFLLMAYLTFLSYLQIKGKEYLKLLKRSYLLIFVFLGYITLWLISVSILFMGLLNYSIGENYLVLLILGLLFLFFVSIYRIWFMKTFS
;
A
#
# COMPACT_ATOMS: atom_id res chain seq x y z
N MET A 1 4.11 -31.99 10.12
CA MET A 1 3.60 -31.49 8.82
C MET A 1 3.42 -29.97 8.77
N LEU A 2 2.56 -29.34 9.61
CA LEU A 2 2.40 -27.88 9.65
C LEU A 2 3.66 -27.16 10.17
N LYS A 3 4.23 -27.65 11.28
CA LYS A 3 5.45 -27.10 11.89
C LYS A 3 6.64 -27.08 10.90
N ASP A 4 6.79 -28.15 10.12
CA ASP A 4 7.87 -28.27 9.13
C ASP A 4 7.66 -27.31 7.94
N PHE A 5 6.40 -27.12 7.53
CA PHE A 5 6.06 -26.16 6.49
C PHE A 5 6.31 -24.71 6.93
N ILE A 6 5.99 -24.37 8.18
CA ILE A 6 6.31 -23.06 8.76
C ILE A 6 7.82 -22.87 8.82
N LYS A 7 8.55 -23.82 9.41
CA LYS A 7 10.02 -23.72 9.57
C LYS A 7 10.72 -23.51 8.22
N LYS A 8 10.24 -24.17 7.16
CA LYS A 8 10.83 -24.07 5.82
C LYS A 8 10.59 -22.73 5.13
N ASN A 9 9.43 -22.12 5.32
CA ASN A 9 9.02 -20.93 4.56
C ASN A 9 9.14 -19.62 5.35
N ILE A 10 9.20 -19.66 6.68
CA ILE A 10 9.09 -18.47 7.53
C ILE A 10 10.15 -17.41 7.23
N LEU A 11 11.42 -17.80 7.12
CA LEU A 11 12.51 -16.85 6.87
C LEU A 11 12.27 -16.08 5.56
N ARG A 12 11.90 -16.81 4.50
CA ARG A 12 11.64 -16.22 3.20
C ARG A 12 10.44 -15.28 3.21
N THR A 13 9.33 -15.72 3.82
CA THR A 13 8.12 -14.91 3.90
C THR A 13 8.34 -13.64 4.70
N TYR A 14 9.06 -13.77 5.82
CA TYR A 14 9.42 -12.66 6.68
C TYR A 14 10.35 -11.66 5.99
N LEU A 15 11.39 -12.12 5.28
CA LEU A 15 12.27 -11.23 4.51
C LEU A 15 11.52 -10.47 3.41
N LEU A 16 10.55 -11.10 2.75
CA LEU A 16 9.70 -10.43 1.77
C LEU A 16 8.76 -9.41 2.42
N ASP A 17 8.23 -9.69 3.61
CA ASP A 17 7.41 -8.74 4.36
C ASP A 17 8.24 -7.54 4.88
N ILE A 18 9.47 -7.78 5.34
CA ILE A 18 10.41 -6.69 5.67
C ILE A 18 10.71 -5.88 4.43
N GLY A 19 11.04 -6.54 3.31
CA GLY A 19 11.29 -5.88 2.03
C GLY A 19 10.12 -5.01 1.60
N PHE A 20 8.89 -5.51 1.72
CA PHE A 20 7.68 -4.73 1.45
C PHE A 20 7.63 -3.44 2.28
N VAL A 21 7.80 -3.53 3.60
CA VAL A 21 7.70 -2.34 4.47
C VAL A 21 8.85 -1.37 4.21
N VAL A 22 10.09 -1.86 4.02
CA VAL A 22 11.23 -0.99 3.73
C VAL A 22 11.06 -0.26 2.40
N PHE A 23 10.71 -0.97 1.32
CA PHE A 23 10.50 -0.34 0.01
C PHE A 23 9.32 0.63 0.02
N LEU A 24 8.20 0.25 0.65
CA LEU A 24 7.05 1.14 0.79
C LEU A 24 7.41 2.39 1.62
N GLY A 25 8.12 2.20 2.73
CA GLY A 25 8.56 3.28 3.60
C GLY A 25 9.50 4.26 2.89
N LEU A 26 10.53 3.75 2.23
CA LEU A 26 11.47 4.57 1.45
C LEU A 26 10.74 5.34 0.33
N PHE A 27 9.82 4.67 -0.38
CA PHE A 27 9.04 5.32 -1.43
C PHE A 27 8.14 6.44 -0.88
N LEU A 28 7.46 6.21 0.24
CA LEU A 28 6.60 7.23 0.87
C LEU A 28 7.42 8.42 1.41
N VAL A 29 8.61 8.17 1.97
CA VAL A 29 9.53 9.23 2.39
C VAL A 29 9.99 10.04 1.17
N TYR A 30 10.39 9.36 0.09
CA TYR A 30 10.75 10.01 -1.17
C TYR A 30 9.59 10.85 -1.72
N ALA A 31 8.37 10.30 -1.75
CA ALA A 31 7.18 11.00 -2.22
C ALA A 31 6.87 12.25 -1.40
N LYS A 32 6.94 12.15 -0.06
CA LYS A 32 6.78 13.29 0.85
C LYS A 32 7.82 14.38 0.58
N LEU A 33 9.10 14.00 0.46
CA LEU A 33 10.18 14.96 0.21
C LEU A 33 10.00 15.64 -1.16
N ARG A 34 9.60 14.89 -2.18
CA ARG A 34 9.36 15.43 -3.53
C ARG A 34 8.19 16.41 -3.55
N LEU A 35 7.07 16.05 -2.92
CA LEU A 35 5.90 16.94 -2.79
C LEU A 35 6.24 18.20 -2.00
N LYS A 36 6.97 18.07 -0.87
CA LYS A 36 7.45 19.22 -0.10
C LYS A 36 8.35 20.14 -0.94
N GLY A 37 9.27 19.57 -1.72
CA GLY A 37 10.14 20.35 -2.61
C GLY A 37 9.36 21.14 -3.67
N LEU A 38 8.33 20.53 -4.26
CA LEU A 38 7.45 21.22 -5.21
C LEU A 38 6.64 22.35 -4.55
N LEU A 39 6.15 22.13 -3.33
CA LEU A 39 5.46 23.17 -2.56
C LEU A 39 6.38 24.34 -2.21
N VAL A 40 7.63 24.07 -1.84
CA VAL A 40 8.63 25.13 -1.60
C VAL A 40 8.87 25.95 -2.87
N LEU A 41 9.03 25.30 -4.03
CA LEU A 41 9.19 26.00 -5.30
C LEU A 41 7.98 26.89 -5.60
N ILE A 42 6.74 26.40 -5.43
CA ILE A 42 5.54 27.23 -5.60
C ILE A 42 5.59 28.44 -4.64
N SER A 43 5.96 28.21 -3.38
CA SER A 43 6.03 29.29 -2.38
C SER A 43 7.06 30.36 -2.72
N THR A 44 8.16 30.02 -3.43
CA THR A 44 9.15 31.01 -3.87
C THR A 44 8.64 31.97 -4.95
N TYR A 45 7.60 31.60 -5.69
CA TYR A 45 6.95 32.49 -6.67
C TYR A 45 5.91 33.42 -6.02
N VAL A 46 5.48 33.18 -4.78
CA VAL A 46 4.44 33.99 -4.11
C VAL A 46 4.77 35.49 -4.08
N PRO A 47 5.99 35.94 -3.73
CA PRO A 47 6.32 37.37 -3.77
C PRO A 47 6.25 37.97 -5.18
N GLN A 48 6.63 37.19 -6.19
CA GLN A 48 6.60 37.62 -7.60
C GLN A 48 5.17 37.70 -8.13
N ILE A 49 4.30 36.75 -7.74
CA ILE A 49 2.87 36.77 -8.05
C ILE A 49 2.20 38.00 -7.42
N ASN A 50 2.54 38.32 -6.17
CA ASN A 50 1.94 39.45 -5.46
C ASN A 50 2.43 40.81 -5.98
N ALA A 51 3.63 40.87 -6.55
CA ALA A 51 4.24 42.10 -7.05
C ALA A 51 3.93 42.40 -8.52
N ILE A 52 3.43 41.42 -9.28
CA ILE A 52 3.20 41.60 -10.72
C ILE A 52 1.85 42.27 -10.99
N ASP A 53 1.86 43.38 -11.73
CA ASP A 53 0.65 43.98 -12.28
C ASP A 53 0.48 43.51 -13.75
N PRO A 54 -0.53 42.67 -14.04
CA PRO A 54 -0.77 42.14 -15.39
C PRO A 54 -1.05 43.24 -16.43
N ASN A 55 -1.54 44.40 -15.99
CA ASN A 55 -1.86 45.53 -16.87
C ASN A 55 -0.62 46.33 -17.28
N VAL A 56 0.49 46.18 -16.54
CA VAL A 56 1.75 46.90 -16.78
C VAL A 56 2.76 46.01 -17.53
N ASN A 57 2.80 44.71 -17.22
CA ASN A 57 3.73 43.78 -17.88
C ASN A 57 3.10 42.38 -18.07
N SER A 58 2.27 42.27 -19.10
CA SER A 58 1.53 41.04 -19.43
C SER A 58 2.44 39.86 -19.77
N LEU A 59 3.57 40.10 -20.45
CA LEU A 59 4.49 39.04 -20.88
C LEU A 59 5.24 38.42 -19.68
N ALA A 60 5.64 39.23 -18.71
CA ALA A 60 6.20 38.72 -17.46
C ALA A 60 5.15 37.95 -16.63
N ALA A 61 3.90 38.43 -16.60
CA ALA A 61 2.81 37.74 -15.90
C ALA A 61 2.49 36.37 -16.52
N GLU A 62 2.46 36.29 -17.86
CA GLU A 62 2.24 35.04 -18.58
C GLU A 62 3.37 34.03 -18.33
N THR A 63 4.62 34.49 -18.34
CA THR A 63 5.79 33.64 -18.06
C THR A 63 5.74 33.07 -16.64
N LEU A 64 5.42 33.92 -15.66
CA LEU A 64 5.28 33.53 -14.26
C LEU A 64 4.17 32.49 -14.06
N ILE A 65 2.99 32.72 -14.66
CA ILE A 65 1.86 31.77 -14.59
C ILE A 65 2.25 30.43 -15.22
N LYS A 66 2.95 30.45 -16.36
CA LYS A 66 3.40 29.24 -17.04
C LYS A 66 4.38 28.45 -16.19
N ASP A 67 5.33 29.11 -15.53
CA ASP A 67 6.31 28.46 -14.66
C ASP A 67 5.64 27.83 -13.42
N VAL A 68 4.71 28.55 -12.78
CA VAL A 68 3.92 28.01 -11.66
C VAL A 68 3.03 26.85 -12.12
N SER A 69 2.40 26.98 -13.29
CA SER A 69 1.56 25.92 -13.88
C SER A 69 2.36 24.65 -14.19
N ASN A 70 3.59 24.77 -14.71
CA ASN A 70 4.46 23.63 -14.95
C ASN A 70 4.80 22.86 -13.66
N ILE A 71 5.07 23.59 -12.57
CA ILE A 71 5.35 22.99 -11.26
C ILE A 71 4.09 22.31 -10.70
N ALA A 72 2.93 22.96 -10.80
CA ALA A 72 1.64 22.41 -10.38
C ALA A 72 1.28 21.14 -11.16
N ASN A 73 1.46 21.13 -12.48
CA ASN A 73 1.23 19.96 -13.32
C ASN A 73 2.17 18.81 -12.94
N THR A 74 3.43 19.11 -12.63
CA THR A 74 4.39 18.11 -12.14
C THR A 74 3.91 17.48 -10.83
N ALA A 75 3.40 18.28 -9.89
CA ALA A 75 2.84 17.79 -8.64
C ALA A 75 1.58 16.92 -8.86
N PHE A 76 0.71 17.32 -9.78
CA PHE A 76 -0.49 16.58 -10.14
C PHE A 76 -0.16 15.20 -10.75
N ILE A 77 0.76 15.15 -11.71
CA ILE A 77 1.24 13.89 -12.30
C ILE A 77 1.84 12.99 -11.19
N PHE A 78 2.61 13.58 -10.28
CA PHE A 78 3.22 12.85 -9.18
C PHE A 78 2.16 12.23 -8.23
N LEU A 79 1.07 12.95 -7.95
CA LEU A 79 -0.06 12.44 -7.16
C LEU A 79 -0.78 11.27 -7.84
N ILE A 80 -0.82 11.21 -9.18
CA ILE A 80 -1.40 10.09 -9.93
C ILE A 80 -0.45 8.87 -9.94
N ILE A 81 0.84 9.10 -10.15
CA ILE A 81 1.84 8.02 -10.24
C ILE A 81 2.09 7.37 -8.88
N THR A 82 2.02 8.14 -7.78
CA THR A 82 2.32 7.65 -6.43
C THR A 82 1.48 6.42 -6.04
N PRO A 83 0.14 6.45 -6.17
CA PRO A 83 -0.70 5.27 -6.01
C PRO A 83 -0.23 4.08 -6.86
N VAL A 84 0.01 4.28 -8.16
CA VAL A 84 0.42 3.19 -9.07
C VAL A 84 1.69 2.50 -8.57
N VAL A 85 2.68 3.26 -8.11
CA VAL A 85 3.93 2.69 -7.57
C VAL A 85 3.68 1.94 -6.26
N ILE A 86 2.83 2.46 -5.36
CA ILE A 86 2.42 1.76 -4.13
C ILE A 86 1.80 0.40 -4.47
N PHE A 87 0.93 0.36 -5.48
CA PHE A 87 0.34 -0.89 -5.94
C PHE A 87 1.37 -1.85 -6.52
N LEU A 88 2.32 -1.37 -7.31
CA LEU A 88 3.39 -2.22 -7.86
C LEU A 88 4.28 -2.79 -6.76
N ILE A 89 4.59 -2.02 -5.71
CA ILE A 89 5.31 -2.51 -4.52
C ILE A 89 4.49 -3.59 -3.82
N TYR A 90 3.21 -3.33 -3.54
CA TYR A 90 2.30 -4.33 -2.95
C TYR A 90 2.24 -5.61 -3.78
N PHE A 91 1.97 -5.46 -5.07
CA PHE A 91 1.86 -6.54 -6.03
C PHE A 91 3.12 -7.40 -6.05
N THR A 92 4.29 -6.76 -6.14
CA THR A 92 5.57 -7.45 -6.23
C THR A 92 5.83 -8.25 -4.96
N PHE A 93 5.81 -7.63 -3.79
CA PHE A 93 6.18 -8.31 -2.56
C PHE A 93 5.11 -9.30 -2.09
N GLN A 94 3.83 -8.90 -2.05
CA GLN A 94 2.76 -9.78 -1.60
C GLN A 94 2.48 -10.88 -2.61
N GLY A 95 2.46 -10.55 -3.91
CA GLY A 95 2.29 -11.53 -4.98
C GLY A 95 3.39 -12.59 -4.95
N LEU A 96 4.66 -12.19 -4.82
CA LEU A 96 5.77 -13.14 -4.67
C LEU A 96 5.62 -13.99 -3.41
N ASN A 97 5.21 -13.38 -2.29
CA ASN A 97 5.02 -14.11 -1.04
C ASN A 97 4.00 -15.25 -1.19
N PHE A 98 2.82 -14.94 -1.74
CA PHE A 98 1.80 -15.95 -1.97
C PHE A 98 2.16 -16.93 -3.09
N TYR A 99 2.84 -16.48 -4.16
CA TYR A 99 3.33 -17.36 -5.22
C TYR A 99 4.26 -18.45 -4.67
N TYR A 100 5.17 -18.10 -3.77
CA TYR A 100 6.09 -19.07 -3.19
C TYR A 100 5.44 -20.07 -2.24
N LEU A 101 4.32 -19.69 -1.61
CA LEU A 101 3.54 -20.58 -0.77
C LEU A 101 2.65 -21.52 -1.60
N ASN A 102 2.02 -21.03 -2.67
CA ASN A 102 1.10 -21.79 -3.50
C ASN A 102 1.75 -22.58 -4.65
N LYS A 103 2.87 -22.09 -5.18
CA LYS A 103 3.59 -22.65 -6.34
C LYS A 103 2.71 -22.94 -7.58
N LYS A 104 1.60 -22.20 -7.75
CA LYS A 104 0.70 -22.35 -8.90
C LYS A 104 1.23 -21.57 -10.11
N ARG A 105 1.11 -22.15 -11.32
CA ARG A 105 1.45 -21.46 -12.58
C ARG A 105 0.54 -20.24 -12.74
N LEU A 106 1.09 -19.12 -13.25
CA LEU A 106 0.39 -17.85 -13.46
C LEU A 106 -0.22 -17.19 -12.20
N TYR A 107 0.12 -17.64 -10.99
CA TYR A 107 -0.43 -17.08 -9.75
C TYR A 107 -0.28 -15.55 -9.66
N LEU A 108 0.89 -15.02 -10.05
CA LEU A 108 1.15 -13.59 -10.04
C LEU A 108 0.19 -12.82 -10.95
N LEU A 109 -0.15 -13.34 -12.13
CA LEU A 109 -1.10 -12.67 -13.02
C LEU A 109 -2.49 -12.62 -12.40
N TYR A 110 -2.96 -13.72 -11.81
CA TYR A 110 -4.26 -13.74 -11.12
C TYR A 110 -4.28 -12.81 -9.92
N PHE A 111 -3.22 -12.82 -9.11
CA PHE A 111 -3.05 -11.91 -7.98
C PHE A 111 -3.09 -10.45 -8.44
N PHE A 112 -2.40 -10.11 -9.54
CA PHE A 112 -2.44 -8.76 -10.10
C PHE A 112 -3.87 -8.32 -10.41
N VAL A 113 -4.60 -9.14 -11.18
CA VAL A 113 -5.94 -8.79 -11.66
C VAL A 113 -6.94 -8.69 -10.51
N THR A 114 -6.91 -9.62 -9.55
CA THR A 114 -7.85 -9.59 -8.41
C THR A 114 -7.52 -8.43 -7.46
N SER A 115 -6.25 -8.20 -7.16
CA SER A 115 -5.83 -7.08 -6.33
C SER A 115 -6.08 -5.72 -6.97
N LEU A 116 -6.00 -5.61 -8.30
CA LEU A 116 -6.20 -4.34 -9.02
C LEU A 116 -7.60 -3.76 -8.77
N ILE A 117 -8.64 -4.60 -8.78
CA ILE A 117 -10.02 -4.15 -8.57
C ILE A 117 -10.19 -3.56 -7.16
N THR A 118 -9.71 -4.28 -6.14
CA THR A 118 -9.72 -3.79 -4.76
C THR A 118 -8.89 -2.51 -4.61
N TYR A 119 -7.77 -2.42 -5.33
CA TYR A 119 -6.90 -1.27 -5.29
C TYR A 119 -7.52 -0.01 -5.91
N VAL A 120 -8.20 -0.14 -7.05
CA VAL A 120 -8.93 0.98 -7.68
C VAL A 120 -10.04 1.48 -6.75
N LEU A 121 -10.79 0.57 -6.12
CA LEU A 121 -11.81 0.95 -5.13
C LEU A 121 -11.19 1.67 -3.93
N PHE A 122 -10.01 1.24 -3.48
CA PHE A 122 -9.28 1.92 -2.41
C PHE A 122 -8.89 3.36 -2.79
N ILE A 123 -8.42 3.60 -4.01
CA ILE A 123 -8.11 4.96 -4.49
C ILE A 123 -9.38 5.82 -4.52
N LEU A 124 -10.48 5.30 -5.09
CA LEU A 124 -11.75 6.03 -5.13
C LEU A 124 -12.25 6.39 -3.72
N LEU A 125 -12.05 5.48 -2.77
CA LEU A 125 -12.38 5.70 -1.36
C LEU A 125 -11.56 6.84 -0.74
N ILE A 126 -10.25 6.88 -1.00
CA ILE A 126 -9.37 7.97 -0.55
C ILE A 126 -9.77 9.31 -1.17
N LEU A 127 -10.01 9.33 -2.49
CA LEU A 127 -10.41 10.56 -3.20
C LEU A 127 -11.76 11.10 -2.74
N ASN A 128 -12.63 10.24 -2.24
CA ASN A 128 -13.91 10.61 -1.66
C ASN A 128 -13.86 10.74 -0.11
N GLU A 129 -12.67 10.99 0.44
CA GLU A 129 -12.43 11.28 1.86
C GLU A 129 -13.01 10.25 2.82
N LEU A 130 -13.16 8.99 2.39
CA LEU A 130 -13.77 7.91 3.18
C LEU A 130 -15.22 8.18 3.63
N ASN A 131 -15.92 9.16 3.05
CA ASN A 131 -17.25 9.58 3.55
C ASN A 131 -18.41 8.73 3.00
N ASN A 132 -18.19 7.97 1.92
CA ASN A 132 -19.25 7.17 1.30
C ASN A 132 -19.29 5.75 1.87
N TRP A 133 -20.23 5.52 2.79
CA TRP A 133 -20.47 4.23 3.44
C TRP A 133 -20.77 3.09 2.47
N VAL A 134 -21.46 3.36 1.36
CA VAL A 134 -21.74 2.35 0.33
C VAL A 134 -20.44 1.92 -0.35
N LEU A 135 -19.57 2.87 -0.68
CA LEU A 135 -18.27 2.58 -1.27
C LEU A 135 -17.35 1.82 -0.29
N ILE A 136 -17.40 2.15 1.01
CA ILE A 136 -16.69 1.40 2.07
C ILE A 136 -17.15 -0.06 2.09
N LEU A 137 -18.47 -0.31 2.09
CA LEU A 137 -19.02 -1.67 2.10
C LEU A 137 -18.60 -2.47 0.86
N ILE A 138 -18.68 -1.84 -0.32
CA ILE A 138 -18.24 -2.46 -1.58
C ILE A 138 -16.73 -2.77 -1.52
N PHE A 139 -15.92 -1.83 -1.03
CA PHE A 139 -14.48 -2.02 -0.88
C PHE A 139 -14.17 -3.20 0.04
N LEU A 140 -14.79 -3.29 1.22
CA LEU A 140 -14.58 -4.38 2.18
C LEU A 140 -14.98 -5.73 1.59
N LEU A 141 -16.12 -5.80 0.90
CA LEU A 141 -16.59 -7.01 0.24
C LEU A 141 -15.62 -7.45 -0.85
N MET A 142 -15.15 -6.53 -1.68
CA MET A 142 -14.19 -6.83 -2.74
C MET A 142 -12.82 -7.19 -2.17
N ALA A 143 -12.36 -6.54 -1.11
CA ALA A 143 -11.12 -6.88 -0.41
C ALA A 143 -11.19 -8.31 0.16
N TYR A 144 -12.35 -8.70 0.69
CA TYR A 144 -12.57 -10.06 1.18
C TYR A 144 -12.56 -11.09 0.04
N LEU A 145 -13.26 -10.83 -1.07
CA LEU A 145 -13.24 -11.72 -2.24
C LEU A 145 -11.82 -11.86 -2.82
N THR A 146 -11.07 -10.75 -2.87
CA THR A 146 -9.66 -10.75 -3.27
C THR A 146 -8.81 -11.59 -2.32
N PHE A 147 -9.01 -11.49 -1.00
CA PHE A 147 -8.35 -12.35 -0.04
C PHE A 147 -8.65 -13.85 -0.25
N LEU A 148 -9.91 -14.21 -0.53
CA LEU A 148 -10.27 -15.60 -0.86
C LEU A 148 -9.56 -16.09 -2.13
N SER A 149 -9.40 -15.22 -3.13
CA SER A 149 -8.68 -15.54 -4.37
C SER A 149 -7.21 -15.87 -4.14
N TYR A 150 -6.62 -15.36 -3.05
CA TYR A 150 -5.23 -15.67 -2.67
C TYR A 150 -5.06 -17.12 -2.22
N LEU A 151 -6.09 -17.68 -1.57
CA LEU A 151 -6.10 -19.07 -1.14
C LEU A 151 -6.28 -19.99 -2.34
N GLN A 152 -7.32 -19.73 -3.16
CA GLN A 152 -7.65 -20.58 -4.30
C GLN A 152 -8.07 -19.79 -5.53
N ILE A 153 -7.44 -20.16 -6.65
CA ILE A 153 -7.67 -19.53 -7.95
C ILE A 153 -8.66 -20.35 -8.82
N LYS A 154 -8.74 -21.68 -8.62
CA LYS A 154 -9.48 -22.57 -9.53
C LYS A 154 -10.97 -22.66 -9.16
N GLY A 155 -11.84 -22.45 -10.14
CA GLY A 155 -13.29 -22.28 -9.98
C GLY A 155 -14.01 -23.29 -9.08
N LYS A 156 -13.88 -24.61 -9.29
CA LYS A 156 -14.59 -25.60 -8.47
C LYS A 156 -14.13 -25.61 -6.99
N GLU A 157 -12.86 -25.33 -6.74
CA GLU A 157 -12.31 -25.30 -5.38
C GLU A 157 -12.65 -23.96 -4.71
N TYR A 158 -12.55 -22.85 -5.47
CA TYR A 158 -12.99 -21.52 -5.03
C TYR A 158 -14.46 -21.48 -4.64
N LEU A 159 -15.35 -22.14 -5.41
CA LEU A 159 -16.77 -22.25 -5.06
C LEU A 159 -17.00 -23.03 -3.75
N LYS A 160 -16.21 -24.07 -3.47
CA LYS A 160 -16.26 -24.77 -2.18
C LYS A 160 -15.80 -23.87 -1.04
N LEU A 161 -14.79 -23.04 -1.31
CA LEU A 161 -14.22 -22.10 -0.36
C LEU A 161 -15.21 -20.96 -0.03
N LEU A 162 -15.95 -20.46 -1.03
CA LEU A 162 -17.05 -19.51 -0.85
C LEU A 162 -18.18 -20.05 0.03
N LYS A 163 -18.51 -21.34 -0.09
CA LYS A 163 -19.52 -21.97 0.80
C LYS A 163 -19.08 -22.03 2.27
N ARG A 164 -17.77 -22.00 2.53
CA ARG A 164 -17.17 -21.96 3.88
C ARG A 164 -16.67 -20.56 4.26
N SER A 165 -17.07 -19.53 3.50
CA SER A 165 -16.59 -18.16 3.69
C SER A 165 -16.88 -17.59 5.08
N TYR A 166 -17.96 -17.98 5.74
CA TYR A 166 -18.29 -17.48 7.08
C TYR A 166 -17.16 -17.76 8.11
N LEU A 167 -16.42 -18.87 7.97
CA LEU A 167 -15.27 -19.18 8.84
C LEU A 167 -14.03 -18.34 8.49
N LEU A 168 -13.89 -17.98 7.22
CA LEU A 168 -12.72 -17.26 6.70
C LEU A 168 -12.79 -15.75 6.93
N ILE A 169 -13.96 -15.21 7.28
CA ILE A 169 -14.11 -13.80 7.67
C ILE A 169 -13.22 -13.48 8.88
N PHE A 170 -13.23 -14.33 9.91
CA PHE A 170 -12.38 -14.11 11.09
C PHE A 170 -10.89 -14.20 10.75
N VAL A 171 -10.53 -15.08 9.81
CA VAL A 171 -9.15 -15.20 9.32
C VAL A 171 -8.72 -13.94 8.59
N PHE A 172 -9.60 -13.41 7.73
CA PHE A 172 -9.38 -12.16 7.01
C PHE A 172 -9.25 -10.95 7.95
N LEU A 173 -10.17 -10.82 8.92
CA LEU A 173 -10.13 -9.73 9.91
C LEU A 173 -8.87 -9.79 10.78
N GLY A 174 -8.47 -10.99 11.21
CA GLY A 174 -7.21 -11.20 11.92
C GLY A 174 -6.00 -10.81 11.08
N TYR A 175 -5.98 -11.20 9.80
CA TYR A 175 -4.91 -10.86 8.89
C TYR A 175 -4.77 -9.35 8.65
N ILE A 176 -5.88 -8.66 8.38
CA ILE A 176 -5.89 -7.21 8.18
C ILE A 176 -5.46 -6.49 9.46
N THR A 177 -6.02 -6.88 10.60
CA THR A 177 -5.69 -6.26 11.89
C THR A 177 -4.21 -6.38 12.21
N LEU A 178 -3.61 -7.56 12.03
CA LEU A 178 -2.18 -7.76 12.23
C LEU A 178 -1.33 -6.90 11.28
N TRP A 179 -1.73 -6.79 10.01
CA TRP A 179 -1.06 -5.92 9.05
C TRP A 179 -1.16 -4.44 9.44
N LEU A 180 -2.36 -3.97 9.80
CA LEU A 180 -2.59 -2.59 10.22
C LEU A 180 -1.77 -2.24 11.46
N ILE A 181 -1.75 -3.10 12.48
CA ILE A 181 -0.92 -2.91 13.69
C ILE A 181 0.56 -2.86 13.32
N SER A 182 1.06 -3.84 12.56
CA SER A 182 2.48 -3.91 12.18
C SER A 182 2.93 -2.66 11.42
N VAL A 183 2.15 -2.28 10.40
CA VAL A 183 2.44 -1.14 9.53
C VAL A 183 2.36 0.17 10.31
N SER A 184 1.35 0.34 11.15
CA SER A 184 1.19 1.57 11.95
C SER A 184 2.33 1.77 12.92
N ILE A 185 2.75 0.72 13.64
CA ILE A 185 3.87 0.77 14.59
C ILE A 185 5.19 1.06 13.83
N LEU A 186 5.43 0.40 12.70
CA LEU A 186 6.64 0.61 11.91
C LEU A 186 6.70 2.02 11.33
N PHE A 187 5.60 2.54 10.78
CA PHE A 187 5.57 3.91 10.27
C PHE A 187 5.71 4.95 11.37
N MET A 188 5.06 4.76 12.52
CA MET A 188 5.22 5.65 13.67
C MET A 188 6.67 5.66 14.17
N GLY A 189 7.30 4.48 14.29
CA GLY A 189 8.71 4.37 14.65
C GLY A 189 9.64 5.05 13.63
N LEU A 190 9.42 4.83 12.33
CA LEU A 190 10.22 5.45 11.26
C LEU A 190 10.07 6.98 11.23
N LEU A 191 8.84 7.49 11.40
CA LEU A 191 8.57 8.93 11.41
C LEU A 191 9.22 9.61 12.62
N ASN A 192 9.13 9.03 13.81
CA ASN A 192 9.72 9.65 15.01
C ASN A 192 11.26 9.56 15.01
N TYR A 193 11.82 8.48 14.47
CA TYR A 193 13.27 8.39 14.25
C TYR A 193 13.79 9.53 13.35
N SER A 194 12.99 9.96 12.36
CA SER A 194 13.35 11.08 11.47
C SER A 194 13.36 12.46 12.14
N ILE A 195 12.80 12.58 13.35
CA ILE A 195 12.76 13.81 14.17
C ILE A 195 13.82 13.76 15.30
N GLY A 196 14.63 12.68 15.36
CA GLY A 196 15.70 12.53 16.34
C GLY A 196 15.25 11.91 17.67
N GLU A 197 14.00 11.46 17.78
CA GLU A 197 13.51 10.77 18.96
C GLU A 197 13.81 9.27 18.88
N ASN A 198 14.34 8.69 19.97
CA ASN A 198 14.77 7.30 19.99
C ASN A 198 13.60 6.32 20.22
N TYR A 199 12.92 5.95 19.14
CA TYR A 199 11.82 4.97 19.13
C TYR A 199 12.25 3.59 18.61
N LEU A 200 13.50 3.17 18.86
CA LEU A 200 13.99 1.84 18.49
C LEU A 200 13.09 0.70 19.00
N VAL A 201 12.49 0.87 20.19
CA VAL A 201 11.55 -0.10 20.77
C VAL A 201 10.32 -0.31 19.88
N LEU A 202 9.76 0.76 19.29
CA LEU A 202 8.62 0.64 18.36
C LEU A 202 9.04 -0.09 17.08
N LEU A 203 10.24 0.17 16.56
CA LEU A 203 10.74 -0.55 15.38
C LEU A 203 10.88 -2.05 15.67
N ILE A 204 11.42 -2.43 16.83
CA ILE A 204 11.53 -3.83 17.25
C ILE A 204 10.14 -4.47 17.40
N LEU A 205 9.21 -3.79 18.07
CA LEU A 205 7.83 -4.27 18.21
C LEU A 205 7.15 -4.44 16.85
N GLY A 206 7.32 -3.47 15.95
CA GLY A 206 6.79 -3.54 14.59
C GLY A 206 7.33 -4.73 13.81
N LEU A 207 8.63 -5.01 13.91
CA LEU A 207 9.27 -6.19 13.30
C LEU A 207 8.76 -7.50 13.92
N LEU A 208 8.47 -7.53 15.23
CA LEU A 208 7.87 -8.68 15.90
C LEU A 208 6.43 -8.93 15.43
N PHE A 209 5.60 -7.90 15.33
CA PHE A 209 4.24 -8.04 14.78
C PHE A 209 4.26 -8.49 13.32
N LEU A 210 5.21 -7.97 12.54
CA LEU A 210 5.40 -8.39 11.16
C LEU A 210 5.84 -9.87 11.06
N PHE A 211 6.60 -10.36 12.03
CA PHE A 211 6.92 -11.79 12.13
C PHE A 211 5.67 -12.63 12.41
N PHE A 212 4.79 -12.18 13.31
CA PHE A 212 3.50 -12.82 13.52
C PHE A 212 2.61 -12.78 12.29
N VAL A 213 2.61 -11.69 11.51
CA VAL A 213 1.93 -11.62 10.20
C VAL A 213 2.44 -12.71 9.26
N SER A 214 3.77 -12.91 9.17
CA SER A 214 4.36 -13.93 8.31
C SER A 214 3.99 -15.34 8.76
N ILE A 215 4.04 -15.63 10.08
CA ILE A 215 3.58 -16.92 10.63
C ILE A 215 2.11 -17.15 10.30
N TYR A 216 1.27 -16.15 10.58
CA TYR A 216 -0.16 -16.21 10.37
C TYR A 216 -0.49 -16.50 8.91
N ARG A 217 0.22 -15.84 7.98
CA ARG A 217 0.12 -16.10 6.53
C ARG A 217 0.41 -17.54 6.19
N ILE A 218 1.54 -18.06 6.62
CA ILE A 218 1.93 -19.44 6.29
C ILE A 218 0.93 -20.44 6.87
N TRP A 219 0.45 -20.18 8.09
CA TRP A 219 -0.55 -21.01 8.76
C TRP A 219 -1.86 -21.08 7.96
N PHE A 220 -2.47 -19.94 7.64
CA PHE A 220 -3.75 -19.97 6.93
C PHE A 220 -3.59 -20.48 5.49
N MET A 221 -2.48 -20.17 4.83
CA MET A 221 -2.19 -20.69 3.49
C MET A 221 -2.08 -22.21 3.49
N LYS A 222 -1.41 -22.80 4.49
CA LYS A 222 -1.30 -24.26 4.58
C LYS A 222 -2.63 -24.94 4.93
N THR A 223 -3.47 -24.24 5.68
CA THR A 223 -4.74 -24.78 6.18
C THR A 223 -5.86 -24.70 5.15
N PHE A 224 -5.86 -23.66 4.30
CA PHE A 224 -6.99 -23.36 3.40
C PHE A 224 -6.65 -23.33 1.91
N SER A 225 -5.37 -23.41 1.49
CA SER A 225 -5.00 -23.51 0.07
C SER A 225 -5.14 -24.91 -0.51
#